data_AF-A0A354NXS1-F1
#
_entry.id   AF-A0A354NXS1-F1
#
_cell.length_a   1.000
_cell.length_b   1.000
_cell.length_c   1.000
_cell.angle_alpha   90.00
_cell.angle_beta   90.00
_cell.angle_gamma   90.00
#
_symmetry.space_group_name_H-M   'P 1'
#
loop_
_entity.id
_entity.type
_entity.pdbx_description
1 polymer ?
#
loop_
_entity_poly.entity_id
_entity_poly.type
_entity_poly.pdbx_seq_one_letter_code
_entity_poly.pdbx_strand_id
1 'polypeptide(L)'
;MPCPACSFQNQEGITFCGQCGIKLDSTVNMRAVHISAAIDFVDRQREMGELVSALDDAMSGQGRVVMLAGYPGIGKTRTAQEFAAIAETRNAEVFWGHCYEGEGAPPYWPWLQIIRSHIDQSDVESLKASMGSGAEAIDEIVPELISKLTDLGSPPRFAPSSARFRLFDSITTYLKNASVDKPMVLILEDLH
;
A
#
# COMPACT_ATOMS: atom_id res chain seq x y z
N MET A 1 12.29 16.30 -1.12
CA MET A 1 11.69 16.01 -2.44
C MET A 1 10.17 16.16 -2.35
N PRO A 2 9.52 17.02 -3.17
CA PRO A 2 8.07 17.15 -3.16
C PRO A 2 7.40 15.91 -3.77
N CYS A 3 6.31 15.45 -3.16
CA CYS A 3 5.48 14.38 -3.71
C CYS A 3 4.73 14.86 -4.97
N PRO A 4 4.76 14.12 -6.10
CA PRO A 4 4.03 14.52 -7.31
C PRO A 4 2.50 14.47 -7.13
N ALA A 5 1.98 13.63 -6.22
CA ALA A 5 0.54 13.47 -6.01
C ALA A 5 -0.05 14.47 -5.01
N CYS A 6 0.66 14.77 -3.91
CA CYS A 6 0.12 15.60 -2.83
C CYS A 6 0.99 16.82 -2.46
N SER A 7 2.09 17.05 -3.19
CA SER A 7 3.05 18.16 -2.94
C SER A 7 3.74 18.16 -1.57
N PHE A 8 3.53 17.13 -0.73
CA PHE A 8 4.18 17.00 0.57
C PHE A 8 5.71 16.95 0.44
N GLN A 9 6.42 17.66 1.33
CA GLN A 9 7.88 17.74 1.34
C GLN A 9 8.48 16.54 2.08
N ASN A 10 8.95 15.55 1.33
CA ASN A 10 9.62 14.37 1.88
C ASN A 10 11.11 14.63 2.13
N GLN A 11 11.67 13.95 3.14
CA GLN A 11 13.11 13.90 3.36
C GLN A 11 13.82 13.16 2.21
N GLU A 12 15.13 13.39 2.05
CA GLU A 12 15.95 12.66 1.08
C GLU A 12 16.05 11.17 1.46
N GLY A 13 16.09 10.29 0.45
CA GLY A 13 16.19 8.84 0.65
C GLY A 13 14.89 8.13 1.03
N ILE A 14 13.75 8.84 1.04
CA ILE A 14 12.42 8.27 1.26
C ILE A 14 11.86 7.71 -0.06
N THR A 15 11.44 6.44 -0.04
CA THR A 15 10.87 5.74 -1.21
C THR A 15 9.37 5.98 -1.39
N PHE A 16 8.63 6.17 -0.28
CA PHE A 16 7.17 6.34 -0.27
C PHE A 16 6.80 7.65 0.44
N CYS A 17 5.87 8.41 -0.14
CA CYS A 17 5.46 9.69 0.41
C CYS A 17 4.88 9.53 1.83
N GLY A 18 5.46 10.22 2.82
CA GLY A 18 5.02 10.18 4.22
C GLY A 18 3.58 10.66 4.46
N GLN A 19 2.96 11.33 3.48
CA GLN A 19 1.59 11.84 3.59
C GLN A 19 0.56 10.98 2.85
N CYS A 20 0.87 10.58 1.62
CA CYS A 20 -0.09 9.91 0.74
C CYS A 20 0.32 8.49 0.33
N GLY A 21 1.48 8.00 0.78
CA GLY A 21 1.93 6.61 0.56
C GLY A 21 2.31 6.27 -0.88
N ILE A 22 2.20 7.24 -1.82
CA ILE A 22 2.59 7.01 -3.20
C ILE A 22 4.10 6.81 -3.30
N LYS A 23 4.53 5.89 -4.16
CA LYS A 23 5.94 5.71 -4.46
C LYS A 23 6.50 6.96 -5.13
N LEU A 24 7.66 7.42 -4.68
CA LEU A 24 8.28 8.68 -5.14
C LEU A 24 9.17 8.49 -6.38
N ASP A 25 9.31 7.26 -6.89
CA ASP A 25 10.08 6.94 -8.09
C ASP A 25 9.19 6.84 -9.33
N SER A 26 9.21 7.86 -10.19
CA SER A 26 8.69 7.72 -11.56
C SER A 26 9.52 8.41 -12.65
N THR A 27 10.69 9.01 -12.36
CA THR A 27 11.60 9.50 -13.42
C THR A 27 13.08 9.47 -13.03
N VAL A 28 13.73 8.32 -13.15
CA VAL A 28 15.13 8.29 -13.60
C VAL A 28 15.29 7.20 -14.66
N ASN A 29 15.39 7.69 -15.89
CA ASN A 29 15.78 6.96 -17.08
C ASN A 29 17.04 6.14 -16.78
N MET A 30 16.98 4.83 -17.03
CA MET A 30 18.06 3.88 -16.80
C MET A 30 19.22 4.14 -17.77
N ARG A 31 19.99 5.20 -17.51
CA ARG A 31 21.36 5.38 -17.99
C ARG A 31 22.24 5.24 -16.77
N ALA A 32 23.07 4.20 -16.80
CA ALA A 32 24.08 3.90 -15.81
C ALA A 32 24.71 5.18 -15.26
N VAL A 33 24.68 5.36 -13.94
CA VAL A 33 25.72 6.02 -13.15
C VAL A 33 25.33 6.00 -11.65
N HIS A 34 26.29 5.50 -10.88
CA HIS A 34 26.51 5.57 -9.42
C HIS A 34 25.49 4.89 -8.48
N ILE A 35 25.96 3.75 -7.94
CA ILE A 35 25.68 3.30 -6.58
C ILE A 35 25.99 4.49 -5.66
N SER A 36 25.00 5.34 -5.42
CA SER A 36 25.03 6.21 -4.24
C SER A 36 25.02 5.24 -3.08
N ALA A 37 26.10 5.22 -2.31
CA ALA A 37 26.25 4.37 -1.14
C ALA A 37 24.99 4.53 -0.28
N ALA A 38 24.07 3.58 -0.41
CA ALA A 38 23.11 3.32 0.63
C ALA A 38 23.97 3.11 1.86
N ILE A 39 23.72 3.88 2.91
CA ILE A 39 24.29 3.59 4.22
C ILE A 39 24.01 2.11 4.45
N ASP A 40 25.06 1.29 4.51
CA ASP A 40 24.91 -0.16 4.55
C ASP A 40 23.87 -0.50 5.62
N PHE A 41 22.86 -1.28 5.25
CA PHE A 41 21.84 -1.71 6.18
C PHE A 41 22.44 -2.77 7.11
N VAL A 42 23.10 -2.31 8.18
CA VAL A 42 23.82 -3.15 9.13
C VAL A 42 22.89 -3.55 10.28
N ASP A 43 23.06 -4.79 10.78
CA ASP A 43 22.51 -5.30 12.05
C ASP A 43 20.99 -5.55 12.13
N ARG A 44 20.38 -6.12 11.09
CA ARG A 44 18.96 -6.55 11.09
C ARG A 44 18.72 -7.88 10.36
N GLN A 45 19.73 -8.75 10.32
CA GLN A 45 19.66 -10.00 9.55
C GLN A 45 18.53 -10.92 10.05
N ARG A 46 18.27 -10.92 11.36
CA ARG A 46 17.20 -11.72 11.94
C ARG A 46 15.83 -11.20 11.52
N GLU A 47 15.56 -9.92 11.72
CA GLU A 47 14.28 -9.28 11.39
C GLU A 47 14.00 -9.38 9.89
N MET A 48 15.03 -9.16 9.07
CA MET A 48 14.92 -9.35 7.62
C MET A 48 14.67 -10.80 7.24
N GLY A 49 15.31 -11.76 7.92
CA GLY A 49 15.05 -13.18 7.71
C GLY A 49 13.60 -13.56 8.01
N GLU A 50 13.05 -13.05 9.11
CA GLU A 50 11.64 -13.27 9.49
C GLU A 50 10.67 -12.65 8.46
N LEU A 51 10.95 -11.43 7.99
CA LEU A 51 10.15 -10.77 6.95
C LEU A 51 10.22 -11.49 5.60
N VAL A 52 11.41 -11.91 5.17
CA VAL A 52 11.61 -12.65 3.92
C VAL A 52 10.93 -14.01 3.99
N SER A 53 11.00 -14.71 5.13
CA SER A 53 10.26 -15.97 5.32
C SER A 53 8.75 -15.76 5.24
N ALA A 54 8.23 -14.66 5.80
CA ALA A 54 6.81 -14.35 5.69
C ALA A 54 6.38 -14.02 4.25
N LEU A 55 7.27 -13.40 3.47
CA LEU A 55 7.07 -13.17 2.05
C LEU A 55 7.07 -14.49 1.25
N ASP A 56 7.99 -15.41 1.55
CA ASP A 56 8.03 -16.74 0.94
C ASP A 56 6.73 -17.51 1.18
N ASP A 57 6.22 -17.46 2.41
CA ASP A 57 4.92 -18.03 2.76
C ASP A 57 3.78 -17.39 1.94
N ALA A 58 3.75 -16.05 1.86
CA ALA A 58 2.74 -15.32 1.09
C ALA A 58 2.79 -15.67 -0.41
N MET A 59 3.99 -15.80 -0.98
CA MET A 59 4.20 -16.24 -2.37
C MET A 59 3.74 -17.68 -2.60
N SER A 60 3.75 -18.52 -1.57
CA SER A 60 3.18 -19.88 -1.63
C SER A 60 1.65 -19.93 -1.43
N GLY A 61 0.99 -18.76 -1.37
CA GLY A 61 -0.45 -18.64 -1.15
C GLY A 61 -0.87 -18.64 0.33
N GLN A 62 0.09 -18.60 1.26
CA GLN A 62 -0.17 -18.53 2.69
C GLN A 62 0.05 -17.11 3.21
N GLY A 63 -1.01 -16.30 3.22
CA GLY A 63 -0.95 -14.93 3.74
C GLY A 63 -0.34 -14.84 5.14
N ARG A 64 0.40 -13.75 5.38
CA ARG A 64 1.06 -13.45 6.66
C ARG A 64 0.78 -12.03 7.10
N VAL A 65 0.79 -11.83 8.41
CA VAL A 65 0.77 -10.51 9.05
C VAL A 65 1.95 -10.47 10.00
N VAL A 66 2.78 -9.43 9.87
CA VAL A 66 3.98 -9.23 10.69
C VAL A 66 3.93 -7.84 11.29
N MET A 67 4.28 -7.72 12.56
CA MET A 67 4.36 -6.44 13.27
C MET A 67 5.82 -6.10 13.55
N LEU A 68 6.29 -4.98 13.00
CA LEU A 68 7.61 -4.43 13.32
C LEU A 68 7.47 -3.48 14.51
N ALA A 69 7.80 -3.97 15.70
CA ALA A 69 7.75 -3.21 16.95
C ALA A 69 9.16 -2.87 17.46
N GLY A 70 9.29 -1.72 18.13
CA GLY A 70 10.56 -1.26 18.69
C GLY A 70 10.58 0.23 18.99
N TYR A 71 11.62 0.67 19.69
CA TYR A 71 11.76 2.07 20.12
C TYR A 71 11.74 3.07 18.94
N PRO A 72 11.30 4.32 19.16
CA PRO A 72 11.45 5.39 18.18
C PRO A 72 12.91 5.51 17.72
N GLY A 73 13.12 5.71 16.42
CA GLY A 73 14.46 5.86 15.84
C GLY A 73 15.29 4.57 15.70
N ILE A 74 14.79 3.40 16.11
CA ILE A 74 15.53 2.12 16.01
C ILE A 74 15.68 1.57 14.57
N GLY A 75 15.11 2.28 13.59
CA GLY A 75 15.19 1.93 12.17
C GLY A 75 14.01 1.13 11.60
N LYS A 76 12.85 1.05 12.27
CA LYS A 76 11.66 0.29 11.79
C LYS A 76 11.25 0.65 10.36
N THR A 77 11.10 1.95 10.08
CA THR A 77 10.78 2.48 8.74
C THR A 77 11.83 2.06 7.72
N ARG A 78 13.12 2.15 8.07
CA ARG A 78 14.20 1.73 7.18
C ARG A 78 14.13 0.23 6.91
N THR A 79 13.92 -0.61 7.93
CA THR A 79 13.72 -2.06 7.76
C THR A 79 12.54 -2.36 6.83
N ALA A 80 11.41 -1.67 6.98
CA ALA A 80 10.26 -1.84 6.09
C ALA A 80 10.55 -1.39 4.65
N GLN A 81 11.34 -0.33 4.44
CA GLN A 81 11.78 0.12 3.11
C GLN A 81 12.72 -0.89 2.44
N GLU A 82 13.68 -1.45 3.18
CA GLU A 82 14.57 -2.50 2.66
C GLU A 82 13.78 -3.77 2.30
N PHE A 83 12.82 -4.15 3.15
CA PHE A 83 11.91 -5.26 2.85
C PHE A 83 11.05 -5.00 1.61
N ALA A 84 10.52 -3.80 1.45
CA ALA A 84 9.78 -3.40 0.26
C ALA A 84 10.64 -3.58 -1.01
N ALA A 85 11.90 -3.12 -1.00
CA ALA A 85 12.81 -3.28 -2.13
C ALA A 85 13.05 -4.77 -2.46
N ILE A 86 13.22 -5.63 -1.45
CA ILE A 86 13.34 -7.08 -1.66
C ILE A 86 12.05 -7.67 -2.24
N ALA A 87 10.88 -7.30 -1.72
CA ALA A 87 9.60 -7.77 -2.20
C ALA A 87 9.40 -7.42 -3.70
N GLU A 88 9.75 -6.20 -4.09
CA GLU A 88 9.70 -5.76 -5.50
C GLU A 88 10.64 -6.57 -6.39
N THR A 89 11.87 -6.87 -5.94
CA THR A 89 12.82 -7.71 -6.70
C THR A 89 12.31 -9.14 -6.91
N ARG A 90 11.35 -9.57 -6.08
CA ARG A 90 10.68 -10.87 -6.18
C ARG A 90 9.31 -10.77 -6.86
N ASN A 91 9.06 -9.69 -7.58
CA ASN A 91 7.84 -9.44 -8.34
C ASN A 91 6.57 -9.36 -7.47
N ALA A 92 6.68 -8.95 -6.20
CA ALA A 92 5.53 -8.54 -5.41
C ALA A 92 5.20 -7.05 -5.66
N GLU A 93 3.93 -6.70 -5.54
CA GLU A 93 3.48 -5.30 -5.54
C GLU A 93 3.50 -4.77 -4.11
N VAL A 94 4.08 -3.58 -3.92
CA VAL A 94 4.21 -2.98 -2.60
C VAL A 94 3.36 -1.72 -2.51
N PHE A 95 2.50 -1.68 -1.51
CA PHE A 95 1.64 -0.54 -1.22
C PHE A 95 1.86 -0.06 0.21
N TRP A 96 1.94 1.26 0.38
CA TRP A 96 2.25 1.88 1.66
C TRP A 96 1.09 2.75 2.13
N GLY A 97 0.65 2.54 3.37
CA GLY A 97 -0.36 3.36 4.05
C GLY A 97 0.24 3.94 5.33
N HIS A 98 0.01 5.23 5.56
CA HIS A 98 0.48 5.91 6.77
C HIS A 98 -0.70 6.16 7.71
N CYS A 99 -0.58 5.69 8.94
CA CYS A 99 -1.52 5.99 10.00
C CYS A 99 -1.18 7.37 10.58
N TYR A 100 -1.82 8.41 10.04
CA TYR A 100 -1.65 9.76 10.54
C TYR A 100 -2.64 10.07 11.68
N GLU A 101 -2.13 10.51 12.82
CA GLU A 101 -2.95 10.86 13.99
C GLU A 101 -3.38 12.34 14.06
N GLY A 102 -2.89 13.20 13.16
CA GLY A 102 -3.20 14.64 13.21
C GLY A 102 -4.59 15.01 12.67
N GLU A 103 -5.05 16.22 13.00
CA GLU A 103 -6.33 16.74 12.51
C GLU A 103 -6.38 16.77 10.97
N GLY A 104 -7.40 16.11 10.40
CA GLY A 104 -7.68 16.15 8.95
C GLY A 104 -7.43 14.85 8.19
N ALA A 105 -6.86 13.81 8.79
CA ALA A 105 -6.83 12.49 8.16
C ALA A 105 -8.24 11.88 8.08
N PRO A 106 -8.72 11.48 6.88
CA PRO A 106 -10.00 10.79 6.76
C PRO A 106 -10.04 9.47 7.54
N PRO A 107 -11.22 9.00 7.97
CA PRO A 107 -11.38 7.64 8.45
C PRO A 107 -10.79 6.63 7.45
N TYR A 108 -10.09 5.61 7.98
CA TYR A 108 -9.50 4.54 7.16
C TYR A 108 -8.38 5.00 6.21
N TRP A 109 -7.78 6.16 6.43
CA TRP A 109 -6.74 6.77 5.58
C TRP A 109 -5.70 5.80 4.98
N PRO A 110 -5.01 4.93 5.74
CA PRO A 110 -4.04 4.00 5.16
C PRO A 110 -4.65 3.08 4.09
N TRP A 111 -5.89 2.65 4.26
CA TRP A 111 -6.60 1.84 3.26
C TRP A 111 -6.92 2.65 2.02
N LEU A 112 -7.33 3.92 2.15
CA LEU A 112 -7.56 4.79 0.99
C LEU A 112 -6.27 5.00 0.19
N GLN A 113 -5.13 5.18 0.87
CA GLN A 113 -3.82 5.34 0.21
C GLN A 113 -3.46 4.09 -0.59
N ILE A 114 -3.57 2.91 0.03
CA ILE A 114 -3.27 1.62 -0.61
C ILE A 114 -4.20 1.39 -1.81
N ILE A 115 -5.51 1.55 -1.61
CA ILE A 115 -6.52 1.30 -2.64
C ILE A 115 -6.33 2.25 -3.83
N ARG A 116 -6.12 3.55 -3.59
CA ARG A 116 -5.83 4.53 -4.65
C ARG A 116 -4.56 4.17 -5.42
N SER A 117 -3.49 3.83 -4.71
CA SER A 117 -2.22 3.45 -5.32
C SER A 117 -2.36 2.20 -6.21
N HIS A 118 -3.15 1.21 -5.80
CA HIS A 118 -3.46 0.05 -6.63
C HIS A 118 -4.32 0.43 -7.84
N ILE A 119 -5.39 1.21 -7.66
CA ILE A 119 -6.25 1.68 -8.76
C ILE A 119 -5.47 2.51 -9.80
N ASP A 120 -4.46 3.26 -9.38
CA ASP A 120 -3.58 4.02 -10.30
C ASP A 120 -2.66 3.11 -11.12
N GLN A 121 -2.39 1.88 -10.65
CA GLN A 121 -1.46 0.92 -11.28
C GLN A 121 -2.17 -0.20 -12.06
N SER A 122 -3.47 -0.38 -11.85
CA SER A 122 -4.27 -1.43 -12.50
C SER A 122 -5.07 -0.93 -13.69
N ASP A 123 -5.30 -1.80 -14.67
CA ASP A 123 -6.28 -1.59 -15.73
C ASP A 123 -7.73 -1.82 -15.23
N VAL A 124 -8.70 -1.35 -16.03
CA VAL A 124 -10.11 -1.33 -15.65
C VAL A 124 -10.69 -2.74 -15.54
N GLU A 125 -10.30 -3.65 -16.43
CA GLU A 125 -10.75 -5.04 -16.44
C GLU A 125 -10.31 -5.77 -15.16
N SER A 126 -9.03 -5.63 -14.79
CA SER A 126 -8.48 -6.18 -13.55
C SER A 126 -9.21 -5.62 -12.31
N LEU A 127 -9.43 -4.31 -12.26
CA LEU A 127 -10.16 -3.68 -11.14
C LEU A 127 -11.60 -4.18 -11.01
N LYS A 128 -12.31 -4.35 -12.12
CA LYS A 128 -13.67 -4.91 -12.12
C LYS A 128 -13.68 -6.35 -11.59
N ALA A 129 -12.71 -7.16 -12.01
CA ALA A 129 -12.57 -8.53 -11.53
C ALA A 129 -12.26 -8.58 -10.03
N SER A 130 -11.34 -7.75 -9.55
CA SER A 130 -10.93 -7.75 -8.15
C SER A 130 -12.02 -7.22 -7.20
N MET A 131 -12.70 -6.13 -7.57
CA MET A 131 -13.68 -5.48 -6.68
C MET A 131 -15.02 -6.20 -6.61
N GLY A 132 -15.44 -6.87 -7.69
CA GLY A 132 -16.70 -7.60 -7.74
C GLY A 132 -17.90 -6.76 -7.27
N SER A 133 -18.75 -7.33 -6.41
CA SER A 133 -19.91 -6.63 -5.83
C SER A 133 -19.56 -5.64 -4.70
N GLY A 134 -18.28 -5.57 -4.30
CA GLY A 134 -17.81 -4.68 -3.22
C GLY A 134 -17.46 -3.27 -3.68
N ALA A 135 -17.50 -2.99 -4.98
CA ALA A 135 -17.12 -1.68 -5.55
C ALA A 135 -17.89 -0.51 -4.93
N GLU A 136 -19.18 -0.70 -4.63
CA GLU A 136 -20.04 0.34 -4.05
C GLU A 136 -19.60 0.77 -2.65
N ALA A 137 -19.21 -0.21 -1.81
CA ALA A 137 -18.77 0.07 -0.45
C ALA A 137 -17.39 0.75 -0.45
N ILE A 138 -16.52 0.41 -1.40
CA ILE A 138 -15.21 1.05 -1.55
C ILE A 138 -15.36 2.47 -2.10
N ASP A 139 -16.32 2.73 -2.99
CA ASP A 139 -16.58 4.08 -3.51
C ASP A 139 -17.00 5.08 -2.42
N GLU A 140 -17.72 4.61 -1.38
CA GLU A 140 -18.10 5.44 -0.23
C GLU A 140 -16.90 6.11 0.46
N ILE A 141 -15.74 5.44 0.45
CA ILE A 141 -14.49 5.96 1.04
C ILE A 141 -13.49 6.47 0.01
N VAL A 142 -13.59 6.05 -1.26
CA VAL A 142 -12.77 6.52 -2.37
C VAL A 142 -13.70 6.95 -3.51
N PRO A 143 -14.28 8.17 -3.46
CA PRO A 143 -15.28 8.62 -4.45
C PRO A 143 -14.76 8.73 -5.89
N GLU A 144 -13.43 8.74 -6.05
CA GLU A 144 -12.76 8.71 -7.36
C GLU A 144 -12.87 7.33 -8.03
N LEU A 145 -13.29 6.30 -7.29
CA LEU A 145 -13.35 4.92 -7.76
C LEU A 145 -14.38 4.74 -8.89
N ILE A 146 -15.62 5.15 -8.68
CA ILE A 146 -16.67 4.99 -9.70
C ILE A 146 -16.38 5.84 -10.94
N SER A 147 -15.67 6.96 -10.79
CA SER A 147 -15.25 7.77 -11.94
C SER A 147 -14.27 7.05 -12.87
N LYS A 148 -13.44 6.14 -12.34
CA LYS A 148 -12.56 5.26 -13.13
C LYS A 148 -13.25 4.00 -13.63
N LEU A 149 -14.34 3.56 -12.97
CA LEU A 149 -15.07 2.34 -13.30
C LEU A 149 -16.32 2.54 -14.19
N THR A 150 -16.74 3.78 -14.46
CA THR A 150 -17.97 4.10 -15.20
C THR A 150 -17.82 3.69 -16.68
N ASP A 151 -18.42 2.57 -17.12
CA ASP A 151 -19.83 2.36 -17.52
C ASP A 151 -20.85 1.82 -16.48
N LEU A 152 -20.54 1.73 -15.18
CA LEU A 152 -21.52 1.27 -14.18
C LEU A 152 -22.28 2.46 -13.57
N GLY A 153 -23.61 2.49 -13.76
CA GLY A 153 -24.50 3.56 -13.29
C GLY A 153 -24.50 3.79 -11.78
N SER A 154 -25.08 4.91 -11.34
CA SER A 154 -25.02 5.38 -9.94
C SER A 154 -25.48 4.33 -8.92
N PRO A 155 -24.69 4.06 -7.87
CA PRO A 155 -25.00 3.02 -6.90
C PRO A 155 -26.10 3.47 -5.90
N PRO A 156 -26.93 2.54 -5.43
CA PRO A 156 -27.92 2.79 -4.38
C PRO A 156 -27.27 3.04 -3.00
N ARG A 157 -27.79 4.00 -2.24
CA ARG A 157 -27.33 4.32 -0.87
C ARG A 157 -27.97 3.38 0.15
N PHE A 158 -27.18 2.66 0.95
CA PHE A 158 -27.66 1.70 1.96
C PHE A 158 -27.55 2.20 3.41
N ALA A 159 -28.20 1.48 4.34
CA ALA A 159 -28.45 1.91 5.72
C ALA A 159 -27.24 1.78 6.70
N PRO A 160 -27.16 2.61 7.76
CA PRO A 160 -25.92 2.96 8.46
C PRO A 160 -25.29 1.87 9.36
N SER A 161 -26.07 0.91 9.86
CA SER A 161 -25.60 -0.04 10.90
C SER A 161 -24.75 -1.19 10.38
N SER A 162 -24.75 -1.43 9.06
CA SER A 162 -23.94 -2.49 8.41
C SER A 162 -22.79 -1.95 7.53
N ALA A 163 -22.65 -0.63 7.44
CA ALA A 163 -21.71 0.03 6.53
C ALA A 163 -20.24 -0.34 6.82
N ARG A 164 -19.80 -0.30 8.08
CA ARG A 164 -18.40 -0.63 8.44
C ARG A 164 -18.03 -2.08 8.17
N PHE A 165 -18.90 -3.01 8.55
CA PHE A 165 -18.65 -4.44 8.31
C PHE A 165 -18.57 -4.73 6.81
N ARG A 166 -19.52 -4.20 6.03
CA ARG A 166 -19.51 -4.33 4.56
C ARG A 166 -18.29 -3.69 3.93
N LEU A 167 -17.87 -2.53 4.42
CA LEU A 167 -16.66 -1.87 3.94
C LEU A 167 -15.42 -2.76 4.16
N PHE A 168 -15.22 -3.26 5.37
CA PHE A 168 -14.08 -4.12 5.66
C PHE A 168 -14.13 -5.45 4.90
N ASP A 169 -15.32 -6.04 4.75
CA ASP A 169 -15.51 -7.24 3.95
C ASP A 169 -15.21 -6.99 2.47
N SER A 170 -15.62 -5.84 1.94
CA SER A 170 -15.36 -5.43 0.56
C SER A 170 -13.89 -5.15 0.32
N ILE A 171 -13.21 -4.41 1.22
CA ILE A 171 -11.76 -4.17 1.15
C ILE A 171 -11.00 -5.51 1.22
N THR A 172 -11.38 -6.39 2.15
CA THR A 172 -10.74 -7.71 2.30
C THR A 172 -10.90 -8.55 1.05
N THR A 173 -12.12 -8.61 0.50
CA THR A 173 -12.42 -9.36 -0.72
C THR A 173 -11.65 -8.79 -1.92
N TYR A 174 -11.64 -7.47 -2.06
CA TYR A 174 -10.89 -6.77 -3.10
C TYR A 174 -9.40 -7.09 -3.04
N LEU A 175 -8.75 -6.90 -1.89
CA LEU A 175 -7.32 -7.14 -1.73
C LEU A 175 -6.97 -8.62 -1.94
N LYS A 176 -7.82 -9.55 -1.49
CA LYS A 176 -7.63 -10.98 -1.75
C LYS A 176 -7.68 -11.28 -3.25
N ASN A 177 -8.67 -10.76 -3.96
CA ASN A 177 -8.81 -10.99 -5.40
C ASN A 177 -7.68 -10.33 -6.19
N ALA A 178 -7.29 -9.11 -5.83
CA ALA A 178 -6.15 -8.41 -6.42
C ALA A 178 -4.84 -9.18 -6.23
N SER A 179 -4.68 -9.86 -5.07
CA SER A 179 -3.48 -10.65 -4.78
C SER A 179 -3.38 -11.99 -5.53
N VAL A 180 -4.40 -12.39 -6.30
CA VAL A 180 -4.39 -13.67 -7.04
C VAL A 180 -3.38 -13.65 -8.19
N ASP A 181 -3.33 -12.54 -8.93
CA ASP A 181 -2.47 -12.43 -10.11
C ASP A 181 -1.01 -12.17 -9.73
N LYS A 182 -0.80 -11.37 -8.67
CA LYS A 182 0.53 -10.98 -8.20
C LYS A 182 0.56 -10.86 -6.67
N PRO A 183 1.60 -11.38 -5.98
CA PRO A 183 1.73 -11.23 -4.55
C PRO A 183 1.71 -9.76 -4.13
N MET A 184 0.94 -9.43 -3.11
CA MET A 184 0.85 -8.07 -2.58
C MET A 184 1.48 -7.97 -1.20
N VAL A 185 2.26 -6.92 -0.98
CA VAL A 185 2.80 -6.51 0.31
C VAL A 185 2.19 -5.17 0.69
N LEU A 186 1.44 -5.18 1.80
CA LEU A 186 0.80 -3.98 2.35
C LEU A 186 1.57 -3.55 3.59
N ILE A 187 2.15 -2.36 3.57
CA ILE A 187 2.89 -1.79 4.70
C ILE A 187 2.02 -0.71 5.34
N LEU A 188 1.68 -0.92 6.61
CA LEU A 188 0.96 0.03 7.44
C LEU A 188 1.94 0.62 8.44
N GLU A 189 2.30 1.89 8.24
CA GLU A 189 3.28 2.59 9.05
C GLU A 189 2.61 3.46 10.12
N ASP A 190 3.29 3.62 11.25
CA ASP A 190 2.86 4.42 12.39
C ASP A 190 1.52 3.96 13.01
N LEU A 191 1.33 2.64 13.09
CA LEU A 191 0.25 2.04 13.90
C LEU A 191 0.52 2.31 15.39
N HIS A 192 -0.38 3.05 16.04
CA HIS A 192 -0.36 3.40 17.48
C HIS A 192 -1.45 2.64 18.25
#